data_AF-A0AAN7B063-F1
#
_entry.id   AF-A0AAN7B063-F1
#
_cell.length_a   1.000
_cell.length_b   1.000
_cell.length_c   1.000
_cell.angle_alpha   90.00
_cell.angle_beta   90.00
_cell.angle_gamma   90.00
#
_symmetry.space_group_name_H-M   'P 1'
#
loop_
_entity.id
_entity.type
_entity.pdbx_description
1 polymer ?
#
loop_
_entity_poly.entity_id
_entity_poly.type
_entity_poly.pdbx_seq_one_letter_code
_entity_poly.pdbx_strand_id
1 'polypeptide(L)'
;MSPSNDEMSAYDRLAAMVLSDASGTLLHATGPQDEWISAHWKSFLPDGPTTSLSIYSGQRLPDGNIVSLILKTSGEGKNNDNLDAFFAQLILNQTTFATHPPTVLTAAEAEESASSAAAITAIFDSYLRYQGKDDKWTAVGSSYFLVRVKRFTAKKARIELCLPAFPCKSSNPNKVTGKSPDRGEWLALERLHGFVEAVGKVYPPGALVWIISDGHVFSDCIGVDDADVDRYGEQLAEMNRTIGLASGRADSVQFRSLVDLFCHPSNGEDMDRLGLAALEHVLPTSMTDEAELCRRILMAGFQPQRTKVRAHIESGDSAVLALYRGFSRFMLEDLELHPFTQKMSRSKQKKLSSEVAFEMILRNQAYSNLVELLFPHHLRLSIHAHNNAGPKFGIQLFDPASVRVAKTLDPDSATMTTMDLLHIPTPWHNCVVRLGDRVVVTKSKTARDAVASGTLAGGLVQGGSRSGEYGGGGACFELHDPMILVAACQNACDAAAARGEAKMPTVVEVVETTETTVICHQVDGSNSEGGSSGGQFAKVGSSTWLSWLQRLTSWWVWSRSSAHAMSGNPYHPQHKSQGLGA
;
A
#
# COMPACT_ATOMS: atom_id res chain seq x y z
N MET A 1 11.51 10.62 -38.82
CA MET A 1 12.58 10.98 -37.89
C MET A 1 11.93 11.12 -36.53
N SER A 2 12.06 10.11 -35.68
CA SER A 2 11.60 10.22 -34.28
C SER A 2 12.50 11.25 -33.59
N PRO A 3 11.95 12.25 -32.88
CA PRO A 3 12.77 13.16 -32.08
C PRO A 3 13.63 12.34 -31.12
N SER A 4 14.90 12.72 -30.97
CA SER A 4 15.84 11.93 -30.17
C SER A 4 15.37 11.89 -28.72
N ASN A 5 15.05 10.69 -28.22
CA ASN A 5 14.66 10.37 -26.84
C ASN A 5 15.75 10.66 -25.77
N ASP A 6 16.65 11.62 -26.02
CA ASP A 6 17.80 11.94 -25.16
C ASP A 6 17.96 13.45 -24.88
N GLU A 7 16.95 14.24 -25.22
CA GLU A 7 16.86 15.65 -24.80
C GLU A 7 16.77 15.79 -23.28
N MET A 8 17.28 16.90 -22.75
CA MET A 8 17.19 17.21 -21.32
C MET A 8 15.75 17.57 -20.94
N SER A 9 15.22 16.86 -19.93
CA SER A 9 13.92 17.14 -19.36
C SER A 9 13.86 18.53 -18.70
N ALA A 10 12.65 19.05 -18.46
CA ALA A 10 12.48 20.32 -17.73
C ALA A 10 13.14 20.25 -16.33
N TYR A 11 13.06 19.09 -15.68
CA TYR A 11 13.77 18.81 -14.43
C TYR A 11 15.29 18.95 -14.57
N ASP A 12 15.90 18.33 -15.59
CA ASP A 12 17.35 18.41 -15.83
C ASP A 12 17.81 19.84 -16.18
N ARG A 13 16.92 20.66 -16.75
CA ARG A 13 17.16 22.06 -17.08
C ARG A 13 16.88 23.02 -15.94
N LEU A 14 16.33 22.56 -14.80
CA LEU A 14 16.07 23.41 -13.64
C LEU A 14 17.38 24.03 -13.12
N ALA A 15 17.43 25.35 -13.08
CA ALA A 15 18.54 26.10 -12.49
C ALA A 15 18.25 26.42 -11.03
N ALA A 16 17.10 27.04 -10.72
CA ALA A 16 16.63 27.23 -9.35
C ALA A 16 15.12 27.55 -9.30
N MET A 17 14.57 27.43 -8.10
CA MET A 17 13.32 28.02 -7.68
C MET A 17 13.62 29.18 -6.73
N VAL A 18 12.93 30.30 -6.91
CA VAL A 18 13.20 31.55 -6.21
C VAL A 18 11.92 32.11 -5.60
N LEU A 19 12.06 32.72 -4.43
CA LEU A 19 11.06 33.58 -3.81
C LEU A 19 11.62 35.00 -3.73
N SER A 20 10.86 35.95 -4.24
CA SER A 20 11.09 37.36 -4.00
C SER A 20 9.85 38.03 -3.41
N ASP A 21 10.05 39.15 -2.73
CA ASP A 21 8.93 40.02 -2.36
C ASP A 21 8.40 40.80 -3.59
N ALA A 22 7.32 41.55 -3.39
CA ALA A 22 6.73 42.40 -4.44
C ALA A 22 7.66 43.52 -4.92
N SER A 23 8.73 43.85 -4.19
CA SER A 23 9.75 44.84 -4.59
C SER A 23 10.87 44.23 -5.43
N GLY A 24 10.87 42.91 -5.62
CA GLY A 24 11.92 42.18 -6.31
C GLY A 24 13.12 41.83 -5.42
N THR A 25 13.01 41.97 -4.10
CA THR A 25 14.05 41.54 -3.16
C THR A 25 14.03 40.03 -3.03
N LEU A 26 15.18 39.38 -3.24
CA LEU A 26 15.34 37.94 -3.05
C LEU A 26 15.16 37.58 -1.58
N LEU A 27 14.20 36.71 -1.29
CA LEU A 27 13.95 36.18 0.05
C LEU A 27 14.54 34.79 0.22
N HIS A 28 14.46 33.94 -0.81
CA HIS A 28 14.95 32.57 -0.76
C HIS A 28 15.23 32.04 -2.17
N ALA A 29 16.25 31.20 -2.32
CA ALA A 29 16.50 30.41 -3.51
C ALA A 29 16.83 28.97 -3.12
N THR A 30 16.44 28.02 -3.95
CA THR A 30 16.74 26.60 -3.80
C THR A 30 16.92 25.95 -5.18
N GLY A 31 17.79 24.94 -5.28
CA GLY A 31 17.99 24.17 -6.50
C GLY A 31 19.45 24.12 -6.93
N PRO A 32 19.76 23.50 -8.09
CA PRO A 32 21.14 23.19 -8.47
C PRO A 32 22.10 24.38 -8.61
N GLN A 33 21.57 25.59 -8.86
CA GLN A 33 22.34 26.82 -9.04
C GLN A 33 21.87 27.94 -8.10
N ASP A 34 21.27 27.60 -6.96
CA ASP A 34 20.72 28.58 -6.02
C ASP A 34 21.76 29.59 -5.49
N GLU A 35 22.98 29.16 -5.15
CA GLU A 35 24.05 30.05 -4.70
C GLU A 35 24.43 31.07 -5.78
N TRP A 36 24.60 30.62 -7.02
CA TRP A 36 24.96 31.47 -8.15
C TRP A 36 23.82 32.45 -8.48
N ILE A 37 22.58 31.96 -8.53
CA ILE A 37 21.39 32.80 -8.76
C ILE A 37 21.22 33.82 -7.64
N SER A 38 21.46 33.43 -6.39
CA SER A 38 21.39 34.33 -5.24
C SER A 38 22.43 35.45 -5.33
N ALA A 39 23.66 35.12 -5.70
CA ALA A 39 24.74 36.09 -5.85
C ALA A 39 24.51 37.07 -7.02
N HIS A 40 23.75 36.65 -8.04
CA HIS A 40 23.52 37.43 -9.26
C HIS A 40 22.06 37.87 -9.44
N TRP A 41 21.22 37.80 -8.40
CA TRP A 41 19.77 38.02 -8.50
C TRP A 41 19.38 39.33 -9.18
N LYS A 42 20.13 40.41 -8.90
CA LYS A 42 19.88 41.73 -9.51
C LYS A 42 19.99 41.72 -11.04
N SER A 43 20.79 40.81 -11.60
CA SER A 43 20.96 40.63 -13.05
C SER A 43 19.80 39.87 -13.70
N PHE A 44 18.90 39.28 -12.92
CA PHE A 44 17.72 38.54 -13.38
C PHE A 44 16.42 39.36 -13.33
N LEU A 45 16.49 40.59 -12.81
CA LEU A 45 15.39 41.54 -12.85
C LEU A 45 15.19 42.05 -14.30
N PRO A 46 14.01 42.61 -14.66
CA PRO A 46 13.62 42.93 -16.04
C PRO A 46 14.60 43.78 -16.86
N ASP A 47 15.50 44.51 -16.19
CA ASP A 47 16.50 45.39 -16.80
C ASP A 47 17.91 44.76 -16.93
N GLY A 48 18.07 43.47 -16.63
CA GLY A 48 19.34 42.74 -16.67
C GLY A 48 19.73 42.22 -18.06
N PRO A 49 21.02 41.89 -18.30
CA PRO A 49 21.47 41.34 -19.58
C PRO A 49 20.82 39.97 -19.85
N THR A 50 20.46 39.72 -21.11
CA THR A 50 19.83 38.47 -21.56
C THR A 50 20.71 37.25 -21.25
N THR A 51 20.27 36.45 -20.29
CA THR A 51 20.90 35.18 -19.92
C THR A 51 20.34 34.01 -20.74
N SER A 52 21.08 32.91 -20.85
CA SER A 52 20.63 31.61 -21.41
C SER A 52 19.61 30.88 -20.51
N LEU A 53 18.73 31.63 -19.84
CA LEU A 53 17.80 31.18 -18.82
C LEU A 53 16.42 31.78 -19.07
N SER A 54 15.39 30.96 -18.95
CA SER A 54 13.97 31.34 -18.99
C SER A 54 13.43 31.42 -17.56
N ILE A 55 12.72 32.51 -17.24
CA ILE A 55 12.13 32.74 -15.91
C ILE A 55 10.61 32.74 -16.04
N TYR A 56 9.96 31.90 -15.25
CA TYR A 56 8.51 31.80 -15.16
C TYR A 56 8.09 32.16 -13.74
N SER A 57 7.13 33.07 -13.57
CA SER A 57 6.78 33.61 -12.26
C SER A 57 5.28 33.55 -11.99
N GLY A 58 4.92 33.28 -10.74
CA GLY A 58 3.55 33.31 -10.25
C GLY A 58 3.47 34.12 -8.95
N GLN A 59 2.43 34.94 -8.82
CA GLN A 59 2.20 35.71 -7.59
C GLN A 59 1.48 34.86 -6.55
N ARG A 60 1.97 34.88 -5.32
CA ARG A 60 1.37 34.24 -4.16
C ARG A 60 0.39 35.18 -3.47
N LEU A 61 -0.77 34.66 -3.12
CA LEU A 61 -1.74 35.31 -2.24
C LEU A 61 -1.67 34.66 -0.85
N PRO A 62 -1.81 35.42 0.26
CA PRO A 62 -2.18 36.84 0.35
C PRO A 62 -1.01 37.82 0.55
N ASP A 63 0.23 37.36 0.69
CA ASP A 63 1.40 38.19 1.02
C ASP A 63 2.00 38.97 -0.18
N GLY A 64 1.57 38.65 -1.41
CA GLY A 64 2.00 39.32 -2.63
C GLY A 64 3.41 38.92 -3.09
N ASN A 65 4.04 37.94 -2.44
CA ASN A 65 5.34 37.41 -2.80
C ASN A 65 5.30 36.74 -4.18
N ILE A 66 6.41 36.74 -4.89
CA ILE A 66 6.54 36.15 -6.23
C ILE A 66 7.38 34.88 -6.12
N VAL A 67 6.85 33.78 -6.63
CA VAL A 67 7.60 32.52 -6.79
C VAL A 67 8.00 32.40 -8.25
N SER A 68 9.26 32.13 -8.51
CA SER A 68 9.81 32.00 -9.86
C SER A 68 10.51 30.65 -10.06
N LEU A 69 10.26 30.02 -11.19
CA LEU A 69 10.98 28.84 -11.69
C LEU A 69 11.95 29.29 -12.80
N ILE A 70 13.22 28.95 -12.66
CA ILE A 70 14.27 29.33 -13.62
C ILE A 70 14.76 28.06 -14.32
N LEU A 71 14.57 28.01 -15.64
CA LEU A 71 15.00 26.91 -16.50
C LEU A 71 16.12 27.36 -17.43
N LYS A 72 17.05 26.45 -17.75
CA LYS A 72 18.01 26.66 -18.84
C LYS A 72 17.27 26.62 -20.17
N THR A 73 17.54 27.59 -21.04
CA THR A 73 16.94 27.64 -22.38
C THR A 73 17.36 26.41 -23.17
N SER A 74 16.39 25.66 -23.70
CA SER A 74 16.65 24.67 -24.74
C SER A 74 17.11 25.40 -25.99
N GLY A 75 18.24 25.01 -26.58
CA GLY A 75 18.75 25.64 -27.82
C GLY A 75 17.86 25.45 -29.06
N GLU A 76 16.67 24.86 -28.93
CA GLU A 76 15.81 24.43 -30.03
C GLU A 76 14.34 24.91 -29.85
N GLY A 77 13.85 25.70 -30.81
CA GLY A 77 12.45 25.79 -31.30
C GLY A 77 11.31 26.26 -30.35
N LYS A 78 10.32 26.98 -30.91
CA LYS A 78 9.10 27.48 -30.24
C LYS A 78 8.24 26.43 -29.50
N ASN A 79 8.38 25.13 -29.82
CA ASN A 79 7.62 24.07 -29.16
C ASN A 79 8.10 23.81 -27.71
N ASN A 80 9.39 23.99 -27.43
CA ASN A 80 9.91 23.85 -26.07
C ASN A 80 9.42 24.96 -25.16
N ASP A 81 9.18 26.17 -25.68
CA ASP A 81 8.68 27.31 -24.89
C ASP A 81 7.29 27.04 -24.30
N ASN A 82 6.38 26.41 -25.06
CA ASN A 82 5.04 26.06 -24.59
C ASN A 82 5.07 24.95 -23.53
N LEU A 83 5.92 23.94 -23.74
CA LEU A 83 6.06 22.82 -22.83
C LEU A 83 6.72 23.28 -21.51
N ASP A 84 7.72 24.15 -21.58
CA ASP A 84 8.35 24.78 -20.42
C ASP A 84 7.38 25.67 -19.64
N ALA A 85 6.58 26.47 -20.34
CA ALA A 85 5.53 27.28 -19.72
C ALA A 85 4.51 26.41 -18.98
N PHE A 86 4.08 25.30 -19.61
CA PHE A 86 3.19 24.33 -18.98
C PHE A 86 3.81 23.73 -17.71
N PHE A 87 5.05 23.23 -17.77
CA PHE A 87 5.71 22.66 -16.59
C PHE A 87 5.94 23.69 -15.49
N ALA A 88 6.32 24.90 -15.87
CA ALA A 88 6.49 25.98 -14.93
C ALA A 88 5.18 26.33 -14.24
N GLN A 89 4.08 26.46 -14.98
CA GLN A 89 2.78 26.75 -14.41
C GLN A 89 2.26 25.60 -13.54
N LEU A 90 2.47 24.35 -13.95
CA LEU A 90 2.18 23.16 -13.14
C LEU A 90 2.89 23.22 -11.77
N ILE A 91 4.21 23.45 -11.79
CA ILE A 91 5.01 23.54 -10.57
C ILE A 91 4.56 24.74 -9.72
N LEU A 92 4.44 25.93 -10.33
CA LEU A 92 4.07 27.16 -9.62
C LEU A 92 2.69 27.07 -8.96
N ASN A 93 1.69 26.51 -9.64
CA ASN A 93 0.34 26.31 -9.11
C ASN A 93 0.31 25.35 -7.91
N GLN A 94 1.20 24.36 -7.89
CA GLN A 94 1.27 23.35 -6.83
C GLN A 94 2.20 23.78 -5.68
N THR A 95 3.10 24.73 -5.90
CA THR A 95 4.06 25.21 -4.89
C THR A 95 3.44 26.18 -3.87
N THR A 96 2.40 25.74 -3.16
CA THR A 96 1.76 26.54 -2.11
C THR A 96 2.58 26.61 -0.80
N PHE A 97 3.64 25.82 -0.65
CA PHE A 97 4.22 25.50 0.66
C PHE A 97 5.65 25.97 0.94
N ALA A 98 6.40 26.47 -0.05
CA ALA A 98 7.83 26.62 0.12
C ALA A 98 8.27 27.76 1.05
N THR A 99 7.37 28.70 1.35
CA THR A 99 7.82 30.05 1.71
C THR A 99 6.87 30.81 2.63
N HIS A 100 6.12 30.14 3.50
CA HIS A 100 5.54 30.87 4.63
C HIS A 100 6.68 31.56 5.40
N PRO A 101 6.63 32.89 5.63
CA PRO A 101 7.66 33.58 6.38
C PRO A 101 7.81 32.91 7.76
N PRO A 102 9.03 32.79 8.29
CA PRO A 102 9.24 32.24 9.62
C PRO A 102 8.40 33.04 10.62
N THR A 103 7.59 32.34 11.42
CA THR A 103 6.89 32.96 12.54
C THR A 103 7.93 33.39 13.56
N VAL A 104 7.85 34.64 14.03
CA VAL A 104 8.69 35.09 15.17
C VAL A 104 8.15 34.39 16.41
N LEU A 105 8.85 33.34 16.84
CA LEU A 105 8.54 32.60 18.05
C LEU A 105 9.15 33.31 19.26
N THR A 106 8.42 33.32 20.37
CA THR A 106 9.02 33.60 21.68
C THR A 106 10.01 32.49 22.06
N ALA A 107 10.90 32.74 23.03
CA ALA A 107 11.86 31.73 23.49
C ALA A 107 11.18 30.44 23.97
N ALA A 108 10.06 30.57 24.70
CA ALA A 108 9.29 29.43 25.18
C ALA A 108 8.66 28.63 24.02
N GLU A 109 8.09 29.31 23.02
CA GLU A 109 7.52 28.65 21.84
C GLU A 109 8.59 27.98 20.97
N ALA A 110 9.78 28.55 20.89
CA ALA A 110 10.91 27.95 20.19
C ALA A 110 11.37 26.66 20.87
N GLU A 111 11.40 26.63 22.20
CA GLU A 111 11.73 25.44 22.99
C GLU A 111 10.66 24.35 22.85
N GLU A 112 9.38 24.71 22.95
CA GLU A 112 8.25 23.79 22.73
C GLU A 112 8.26 23.20 21.31
N SER A 113 8.52 24.05 20.30
CA SER A 113 8.64 23.65 18.90
C SER A 113 9.79 22.68 18.68
N ALA A 114 10.95 22.92 19.31
CA ALA A 114 12.10 22.04 19.23
C ALA A 114 11.83 20.69 19.92
N SER A 115 11.18 20.71 21.09
CA SER A 115 10.76 19.51 21.83
C SER A 115 9.78 18.66 21.02
N SER A 116 8.75 19.28 20.44
CA SER A 116 7.79 18.64 19.55
C SER A 116 8.49 17.98 18.36
N ALA A 117 9.43 18.69 17.72
CA ALA A 117 10.17 18.14 16.58
C ALA A 117 11.04 16.92 16.95
N ALA A 118 11.64 16.93 18.14
CA ALA A 118 12.39 15.79 18.65
C ALA A 118 11.47 14.60 18.95
N ALA A 119 10.32 14.84 19.59
CA ALA A 119 9.34 13.80 19.88
C ALA A 119 8.78 13.14 18.61
N ILE A 120 8.45 13.94 17.58
CA ILE A 120 7.98 13.43 16.28
C ILE A 120 9.05 12.57 15.60
N THR A 121 10.32 13.03 15.61
CA THR A 121 11.45 12.25 15.06
C THR A 121 11.60 10.90 15.78
N ALA A 122 11.44 10.86 17.10
CA ALA A 122 11.49 9.62 17.88
C ALA A 122 10.29 8.68 17.62
N ILE A 123 9.10 9.23 17.43
CA ILE A 123 7.91 8.45 17.02
C ILE A 123 8.16 7.83 15.65
N PHE A 124 8.67 8.59 14.67
CA PHE A 124 8.98 8.05 13.35
C PHE A 124 9.98 6.89 13.44
N ASP A 125 11.07 7.09 14.20
CA ASP A 125 12.13 6.10 14.38
C ASP A 125 11.62 4.78 14.97
N SER A 126 10.84 4.86 16.04
CA SER A 126 10.33 3.68 16.77
C SER A 126 9.12 3.02 16.11
N TYR A 127 8.29 3.79 15.41
CA TYR A 127 7.00 3.32 14.89
C TYR A 127 7.06 2.99 13.40
N LEU A 128 7.45 3.92 12.52
CA LEU A 128 7.33 3.71 11.07
C LEU A 128 8.63 3.28 10.39
N ARG A 129 9.79 3.69 10.88
CA ARG A 129 11.06 3.50 10.16
C ARG A 129 11.39 2.01 10.00
N TYR A 130 11.76 1.65 8.78
CA TYR A 130 12.35 0.35 8.48
C TYR A 130 13.86 0.40 8.73
N GLN A 131 14.39 -0.58 9.48
CA GLN A 131 15.80 -0.67 9.83
C GLN A 131 16.52 -1.67 8.92
N GLY A 132 17.20 -1.15 7.89
CA GLY A 132 17.94 -1.95 6.91
C GLY A 132 19.37 -2.27 7.34
N LYS A 133 20.07 -3.11 6.55
CA LYS A 133 21.47 -3.49 6.81
C LYS A 133 22.45 -2.31 6.75
N ASP A 134 22.26 -1.42 5.77
CA ASP A 134 23.12 -0.26 5.53
C ASP A 134 22.53 1.04 6.09
N ASP A 135 21.80 0.93 7.21
CA ASP A 135 21.09 2.06 7.83
C ASP A 135 22.05 3.13 8.35
N LYS A 136 21.81 4.39 7.93
CA LYS A 136 22.57 5.59 8.28
C LYS A 136 21.72 6.58 9.10
N TRP A 137 20.64 6.09 9.73
CA TRP A 137 19.75 6.92 10.53
C TRP A 137 20.51 7.65 11.64
N THR A 138 21.26 6.93 12.47
CA THR A 138 22.03 7.51 13.58
C THR A 138 23.14 8.44 13.10
N ALA A 139 23.77 8.11 11.97
CA ALA A 139 24.92 8.87 11.46
C ALA A 139 24.51 10.23 10.85
N VAL A 140 23.40 10.28 10.12
CA VAL A 140 22.98 11.49 9.37
C VAL A 140 21.47 11.62 9.23
N GLY A 141 20.77 10.50 9.08
CA GLY A 141 19.33 10.47 8.76
C GLY A 141 18.43 11.16 9.77
N SER A 142 18.66 10.91 11.07
CA SER A 142 17.88 11.47 12.16
C SER A 142 17.99 13.00 12.18
N SER A 143 19.21 13.53 12.02
CA SER A 143 19.45 14.97 11.91
C SER A 143 18.77 15.58 10.69
N TYR A 144 18.85 14.92 9.53
CA TYR A 144 18.16 15.36 8.31
C TYR A 144 16.64 15.42 8.53
N PHE A 145 16.06 14.34 9.07
CA PHE A 145 14.62 14.24 9.34
C PHE A 145 14.17 15.31 10.34
N LEU A 146 14.91 15.50 11.43
CA LEU A 146 14.63 16.53 12.44
C LEU A 146 14.61 17.93 11.84
N VAL A 147 15.58 18.27 10.96
CA VAL A 147 15.60 19.57 10.27
C VAL A 147 14.35 19.76 9.41
N ARG A 148 13.88 18.71 8.74
CA ARG A 148 12.63 18.76 7.96
C ARG A 148 11.41 18.97 8.86
N VAL A 149 11.30 18.24 9.96
CA VAL A 149 10.21 18.40 10.94
C VAL A 149 10.19 19.82 11.52
N LYS A 150 11.36 20.35 11.90
CA LYS A 150 11.51 21.70 12.45
C LYS A 150 10.94 22.79 11.54
N ARG A 151 10.97 22.61 10.21
CA ARG A 151 10.39 23.58 9.26
C ARG A 151 8.87 23.74 9.44
N PHE A 152 8.18 22.68 9.85
CA PHE A 152 6.74 22.72 10.12
C PHE A 152 6.46 23.19 11.55
N THR A 153 7.17 22.64 12.55
CA THR A 153 6.94 23.00 13.96
C THR A 153 7.28 24.46 14.25
N ALA A 154 8.28 25.03 13.57
CA ALA A 154 8.62 26.46 13.71
C ALA A 154 7.49 27.39 13.24
N LYS A 155 6.57 26.87 12.41
CA LYS A 155 5.42 27.61 11.84
C LYS A 155 4.09 27.17 12.45
N LYS A 156 4.12 26.31 13.48
CA LYS A 156 2.93 25.61 14.03
C LYS A 156 2.05 24.99 12.94
N ALA A 157 2.68 24.54 11.84
CA ALA A 157 2.00 23.95 10.70
C ALA A 157 1.87 22.43 10.87
N ARG A 158 0.82 21.84 10.30
CA ARG A 158 0.67 20.38 10.23
C ARG A 158 1.88 19.76 9.53
N ILE A 159 2.40 18.66 10.07
CA ILE A 159 3.49 17.92 9.42
C ILE A 159 2.95 17.24 8.17
N GLU A 160 3.63 17.38 7.02
CA GLU A 160 3.20 16.72 5.79
C GLU A 160 4.25 15.70 5.32
N LEU A 161 3.78 14.49 5.06
CA LEU A 161 4.56 13.36 4.59
C LEU A 161 4.03 12.91 3.23
N CYS A 162 4.91 12.50 2.32
CA CYS A 162 4.50 11.90 1.05
C CYS A 162 5.05 10.48 0.92
N LEU A 163 4.19 9.57 0.44
CA LEU A 163 4.47 8.16 0.29
C LEU A 163 4.02 7.67 -1.09
N PRO A 164 4.94 7.58 -2.07
CA PRO A 164 4.76 6.80 -3.29
C PRO A 164 4.48 5.33 -2.95
N ALA A 165 3.24 4.86 -3.12
CA ALA A 165 2.81 3.52 -2.71
C ALA A 165 1.39 3.19 -3.18
N PHE A 166 1.00 1.92 -2.99
CA PHE A 166 -0.34 1.39 -3.28
C PHE A 166 -0.76 1.60 -4.75
N PRO A 167 0.00 1.05 -5.72
CA PRO A 167 -0.33 1.17 -7.14
C PRO A 167 -1.59 0.37 -7.49
N CYS A 168 -1.52 -0.95 -7.29
CA CYS A 168 -2.54 -1.95 -7.52
C CYS A 168 -1.99 -3.29 -7.00
N LYS A 169 -2.83 -4.33 -6.87
CA LYS A 169 -2.36 -5.70 -6.59
C LYS A 169 -1.52 -6.25 -7.74
N SER A 170 -0.50 -7.04 -7.41
CA SER A 170 0.33 -7.77 -8.39
C SER A 170 -0.52 -8.56 -9.38
N SER A 171 -0.13 -8.56 -10.65
CA SER A 171 -0.75 -9.36 -11.71
C SER A 171 -0.49 -10.86 -11.56
N ASN A 172 0.44 -11.26 -10.68
CA ASN A 172 0.71 -12.66 -10.38
C ASN A 172 -0.23 -13.19 -9.27
N PRO A 173 -1.17 -14.11 -9.59
CA PRO A 173 -2.10 -14.66 -8.61
C PRO A 173 -1.43 -15.52 -7.53
N ASN A 174 -0.16 -15.92 -7.69
CA ASN A 174 0.64 -16.58 -6.66
C ASN A 174 1.13 -15.66 -5.55
N LYS A 175 1.02 -14.34 -5.75
CA LYS A 175 1.49 -13.34 -4.79
C LYS A 175 0.36 -12.82 -3.90
N VAL A 176 -0.83 -12.63 -4.48
CA VAL A 176 -1.96 -11.93 -3.87
C VAL A 176 -3.22 -12.79 -3.79
N THR A 177 -4.23 -12.34 -3.04
CA THR A 177 -5.54 -13.02 -2.92
C THR A 177 -6.47 -12.74 -4.10
N GLY A 178 -6.29 -11.59 -4.77
CA GLY A 178 -7.10 -11.10 -5.88
C GLY A 178 -6.63 -9.72 -6.32
N LYS A 179 -7.45 -9.03 -7.12
CA LYS A 179 -7.16 -7.66 -7.62
C LYS A 179 -7.52 -6.54 -6.63
N SER A 180 -8.46 -6.80 -5.72
CA SER A 180 -8.93 -5.83 -4.72
C SER A 180 -7.98 -5.68 -3.53
N PRO A 181 -7.97 -4.50 -2.86
CA PRO A 181 -7.36 -4.36 -1.54
C PRO A 181 -7.89 -5.40 -0.57
N ASP A 182 -7.00 -6.00 0.22
CA ASP A 182 -7.33 -7.07 1.15
C ASP A 182 -6.85 -6.73 2.56
N ARG A 183 -6.80 -7.72 3.45
CA ARG A 183 -6.40 -7.49 4.85
C ARG A 183 -4.98 -6.90 4.96
N GLY A 184 -4.13 -7.10 3.96
CA GLY A 184 -2.81 -6.49 3.93
C GLY A 184 -2.87 -4.96 3.86
N GLU A 185 -3.67 -4.42 2.93
CA GLU A 185 -3.88 -2.98 2.81
C GLU A 185 -4.51 -2.40 4.07
N TRP A 186 -5.45 -3.12 4.68
CA TRP A 186 -6.09 -2.70 5.93
C TRP A 186 -5.07 -2.48 7.05
N LEU A 187 -4.23 -3.48 7.32
CA LEU A 187 -3.18 -3.40 8.36
C LEU A 187 -2.19 -2.27 8.08
N ALA A 188 -1.85 -2.05 6.81
CA ALA A 188 -0.96 -0.99 6.39
C ALA A 188 -1.56 0.40 6.65
N LEU A 189 -2.84 0.61 6.32
CA LEU A 189 -3.54 1.86 6.58
C LEU A 189 -3.75 2.10 8.08
N GLU A 190 -4.12 1.08 8.86
CA GLU A 190 -4.20 1.17 10.33
C GLU A 190 -2.88 1.65 10.94
N ARG A 191 -1.75 1.12 10.45
CA ARG A 191 -0.43 1.55 10.91
C ARG A 191 -0.13 3.01 10.56
N LEU A 192 -0.49 3.47 9.36
CA LEU A 192 -0.29 4.88 8.97
C LEU A 192 -1.17 5.82 9.81
N HIS A 193 -2.43 5.46 10.05
CA HIS A 193 -3.32 6.21 10.95
C HIS A 193 -2.79 6.24 12.38
N GLY A 194 -2.31 5.10 12.91
CA GLY A 194 -1.73 5.00 14.24
C GLY A 194 -0.49 5.88 14.43
N PHE A 195 0.35 6.00 13.39
CA PHE A 195 1.47 6.94 13.40
C PHE A 195 1.01 8.40 13.49
N VAL A 196 0.06 8.81 12.64
CA VAL A 196 -0.46 10.19 12.64
C VAL A 196 -1.14 10.51 13.96
N GLU A 197 -1.85 9.55 14.55
CA GLU A 197 -2.43 9.67 15.88
C GLU A 197 -1.35 9.89 16.95
N ALA A 198 -0.27 9.11 16.93
CA ALA A 198 0.83 9.26 17.88
C ALA A 198 1.48 10.64 17.77
N VAL A 199 1.66 11.16 16.54
CA VAL A 199 2.15 12.53 16.32
C VAL A 199 1.18 13.57 16.88
N GLY A 200 -0.13 13.42 16.63
CA GLY A 200 -1.15 14.33 17.14
C GLY A 200 -1.24 14.41 18.67
N LYS A 201 -0.74 13.39 19.40
CA LYS A 201 -0.66 13.40 20.86
C LYS A 201 0.47 14.29 21.40
N VAL A 202 1.54 14.49 20.63
CA VAL A 202 2.70 15.30 21.04
C VAL A 202 2.79 16.65 20.33
N TYR A 203 2.02 16.84 19.26
CA TYR A 203 2.04 18.05 18.46
C TYR A 203 0.62 18.39 17.96
N PRO A 204 -0.05 19.41 18.51
CA PRO A 204 -1.47 19.68 18.25
C PRO A 204 -1.87 19.86 16.77
N PRO A 205 -1.06 20.53 15.91
CA PRO A 205 -1.36 20.60 14.47
C PRO A 205 -1.36 19.23 13.76
N GLY A 206 -0.78 18.21 14.38
CA GLY A 206 -0.79 16.83 13.90
C GLY A 206 0.06 16.60 12.65
N ALA A 207 -0.26 15.53 11.94
CA ALA A 207 0.37 15.15 10.69
C ALA A 207 -0.66 14.74 9.62
N LEU A 208 -0.22 14.74 8.37
CA LEU A 208 -0.93 14.20 7.21
C LEU A 208 0.03 13.34 6.40
N VAL A 209 -0.40 12.13 6.05
CA VAL A 209 0.27 11.28 5.06
C VAL A 209 -0.47 11.35 3.74
N TRP A 210 0.20 11.89 2.72
CA TRP A 210 -0.22 11.79 1.33
C TRP A 210 0.30 10.47 0.74
N ILE A 211 -0.59 9.50 0.52
CA ILE A 211 -0.32 8.34 -0.31
C ILE A 211 -0.46 8.77 -1.76
N ILE A 212 0.65 8.76 -2.48
CA ILE A 212 0.67 9.14 -3.89
C ILE A 212 0.78 7.86 -4.70
N SER A 213 -0.33 7.40 -5.26
CA SER A 213 -0.38 6.17 -6.02
C SER A 213 0.43 6.30 -7.30
N ASP A 214 1.34 5.35 -7.48
CA ASP A 214 2.16 5.17 -8.67
C ASP A 214 1.54 4.14 -9.64
N GLY A 215 0.27 3.75 -9.45
CA GLY A 215 -0.44 2.79 -10.30
C GLY A 215 -0.45 3.21 -11.77
N HIS A 216 -0.96 4.41 -12.07
CA HIS A 216 -0.97 4.96 -13.44
C HIS A 216 0.43 5.23 -14.01
N VAL A 217 1.46 5.34 -13.16
CA VAL A 217 2.85 5.48 -13.64
C VAL A 217 3.32 4.19 -14.28
N PHE A 218 2.92 3.04 -13.74
CA PHE A 218 3.52 1.74 -14.06
C PHE A 218 2.56 0.69 -14.63
N SER A 219 1.24 0.92 -14.66
CA SER A 219 0.22 -0.08 -15.01
C SER A 219 0.54 -0.87 -16.30
N ASP A 220 0.91 -0.16 -17.36
CA ASP A 220 1.35 -0.74 -18.64
C ASP A 220 2.71 -1.47 -18.58
N CYS A 221 3.58 -1.12 -17.63
CA CYS A 221 4.83 -1.84 -17.37
C CYS A 221 4.59 -3.15 -16.60
N ILE A 222 3.54 -3.23 -15.77
CA ILE A 222 3.27 -4.39 -14.89
C ILE A 222 2.13 -5.29 -15.40
N GLY A 223 1.58 -4.98 -16.57
CA GLY A 223 0.53 -5.78 -17.20
C GLY A 223 -0.81 -5.65 -16.47
N VAL A 224 -1.15 -4.44 -16.05
CA VAL A 224 -2.42 -4.12 -15.38
C VAL A 224 -3.12 -3.01 -16.17
N ASP A 225 -4.41 -3.17 -16.43
CA ASP A 225 -5.20 -2.15 -17.12
C ASP A 225 -5.50 -0.96 -16.20
N ASP A 226 -5.63 0.24 -16.75
CA ASP A 226 -5.87 1.45 -15.95
C ASP A 226 -7.18 1.38 -15.16
N ALA A 227 -8.22 0.78 -15.73
CA ALA A 227 -9.49 0.56 -15.02
C ALA A 227 -9.37 -0.32 -13.77
N ASP A 228 -8.38 -1.22 -13.71
CA ASP A 228 -8.11 -2.02 -12.50
C ASP A 228 -7.33 -1.21 -11.46
N VAL A 229 -6.47 -0.28 -11.87
CA VAL A 229 -5.81 0.70 -10.98
C VAL A 229 -6.85 1.61 -10.33
N ASP A 230 -7.76 2.16 -11.13
CA ASP A 230 -8.85 3.03 -10.64
C ASP A 230 -9.71 2.30 -9.61
N ARG A 231 -10.17 1.09 -9.94
CA ARG A 231 -10.99 0.27 -9.03
C ARG A 231 -10.27 -0.05 -7.73
N TYR A 232 -8.97 -0.36 -7.80
CA TYR A 232 -8.16 -0.59 -6.59
C TYR A 232 -8.07 0.68 -5.74
N GLY A 233 -7.82 1.84 -6.36
CA GLY A 233 -7.76 3.14 -5.71
C GLY A 233 -9.07 3.54 -5.02
N GLU A 234 -10.20 3.36 -5.69
CA GLU A 234 -11.54 3.63 -5.14
C GLU A 234 -11.82 2.77 -3.89
N GLN A 235 -11.55 1.47 -3.98
CA GLN A 235 -11.75 0.54 -2.87
C GLN A 235 -10.80 0.83 -1.69
N LEU A 236 -9.57 1.26 -1.99
CA LEU A 236 -8.59 1.63 -0.97
C LEU A 236 -8.98 2.94 -0.27
N ALA A 237 -9.52 3.91 -1.01
CA ALA A 237 -10.04 5.15 -0.46
C ALA A 237 -11.24 4.90 0.47
N GLU A 238 -12.14 3.98 0.11
CA GLU A 238 -13.25 3.54 0.97
C GLU A 238 -12.75 2.89 2.26
N MET A 239 -11.79 1.97 2.13
CA MET A 239 -11.14 1.31 3.26
C MET A 239 -10.51 2.32 4.21
N ASN A 240 -9.77 3.28 3.68
CA ASN A 240 -9.15 4.35 4.46
C ASN A 240 -10.18 5.22 5.18
N ARG A 241 -11.31 5.56 4.52
CA ARG A 241 -12.39 6.32 5.15
C ARG A 241 -12.98 5.56 6.33
N THR A 242 -13.19 4.25 6.19
CA THR A 242 -13.69 3.39 7.26
C THR A 242 -12.74 3.39 8.46
N ILE A 243 -11.44 3.21 8.23
CA ILE A 243 -10.41 3.23 9.28
C ILE A 243 -10.33 4.61 9.95
N GLY A 244 -10.32 5.69 9.15
CA GLY A 244 -10.23 7.07 9.64
C GLY A 244 -11.45 7.51 10.46
N LEU A 245 -12.66 7.02 10.13
CA LEU A 245 -13.86 7.26 10.93
C LEU A 245 -13.78 6.56 12.28
N ALA A 246 -13.28 5.32 12.32
CA ALA A 246 -13.10 4.58 13.57
C ALA A 246 -12.06 5.23 14.51
N SER A 247 -11.03 5.89 13.96
CA SER A 247 -10.00 6.60 14.71
C SER A 247 -10.35 8.07 15.04
N GLY A 248 -11.50 8.58 14.57
CA GLY A 248 -11.91 9.98 14.76
C GLY A 248 -11.05 10.99 13.97
N ARG A 249 -10.29 10.54 12.97
CA ARG A 249 -9.38 11.36 12.15
C ARG A 249 -9.46 10.97 10.67
N ALA A 250 -10.62 11.20 10.06
CA ALA A 250 -10.89 10.85 8.67
C ALA A 250 -9.91 11.49 7.65
N ASP A 251 -9.30 12.63 7.99
CA ASP A 251 -8.45 13.41 7.08
C ASP A 251 -6.94 13.24 7.31
N SER A 252 -6.52 12.23 8.09
CA SER A 252 -5.10 12.03 8.46
C SER A 252 -4.26 11.28 7.43
N VAL A 253 -4.89 10.51 6.55
CA VAL A 253 -4.26 9.80 5.43
C VAL A 253 -5.10 10.09 4.19
N GLN A 254 -4.48 10.63 3.14
CA GLN A 254 -5.17 11.07 1.92
C GLN A 254 -4.47 10.53 0.67
N PHE A 255 -5.21 10.43 -0.43
CA PHE A 255 -4.72 9.86 -1.69
C PHE A 255 -4.57 10.91 -2.78
N ARG A 256 -3.54 10.73 -3.61
CA ARG A 256 -3.36 11.38 -4.89
C ARG A 256 -2.92 10.33 -5.90
N SER A 257 -3.36 10.45 -7.14
CA SER A 257 -2.91 9.66 -8.28
C SER A 257 -2.02 10.52 -9.20
N LEU A 258 -1.39 9.90 -10.20
CA LEU A 258 -0.68 10.64 -11.24
C LEU A 258 -1.60 11.67 -11.93
N VAL A 259 -2.85 11.29 -12.15
CA VAL A 259 -3.88 12.15 -12.75
C VAL A 259 -4.12 13.37 -11.86
N ASP A 260 -4.32 13.18 -10.55
CA ASP A 260 -4.51 14.29 -9.60
C ASP A 260 -3.33 15.28 -9.54
N LEU A 261 -2.10 14.80 -9.80
CA LEU A 261 -0.91 15.65 -9.81
C LEU A 261 -0.86 16.59 -11.03
N PHE A 262 -1.46 16.20 -12.15
CA PHE A 262 -1.44 16.96 -13.40
C PHE A 262 -2.77 17.66 -13.73
N CYS A 263 -3.91 17.10 -13.30
CA CYS A 263 -5.24 17.61 -13.62
C CYS A 263 -5.64 18.77 -12.69
N HIS A 264 -5.56 19.99 -13.22
CA HIS A 264 -6.27 21.17 -12.71
C HIS A 264 -7.44 21.49 -13.66
N PRO A 265 -8.62 21.94 -13.17
CA PRO A 265 -9.83 22.16 -14.00
C PRO A 265 -9.65 23.16 -15.16
N SER A 266 -8.54 23.88 -15.22
CA SER A 266 -8.27 24.96 -16.17
C SER A 266 -7.52 24.52 -17.44
N ASN A 267 -7.05 23.27 -17.54
CA ASN A 267 -6.01 22.87 -18.52
C ASN A 267 -6.52 22.01 -19.69
N GLY A 268 -7.82 21.72 -19.77
CA GLY A 268 -8.37 20.76 -20.73
C GLY A 268 -8.29 21.17 -22.21
N GLU A 269 -8.06 22.45 -22.51
CA GLU A 269 -8.22 22.98 -23.89
C GLU A 269 -6.93 23.07 -24.72
N ASP A 270 -5.73 22.79 -24.16
CA ASP A 270 -4.46 23.04 -24.88
C ASP A 270 -3.42 21.90 -24.89
N MET A 271 -3.83 20.67 -24.55
CA MET A 271 -2.91 19.54 -24.40
C MET A 271 -2.34 19.00 -25.72
N ASP A 272 -3.10 19.10 -26.83
CA ASP A 272 -2.60 18.76 -28.17
C ASP A 272 -1.46 19.68 -28.63
N ARG A 273 -1.36 20.89 -28.06
CA ARG A 273 -0.28 21.86 -28.38
C ARG A 273 1.06 21.53 -27.74
N LEU A 274 1.11 20.61 -26.77
CA LEU A 274 2.35 20.24 -26.08
C LEU A 274 3.29 19.40 -26.93
N GLY A 275 2.82 18.81 -28.04
CA GLY A 275 3.67 18.06 -28.97
C GLY A 275 4.41 16.87 -28.34
N LEU A 276 3.84 16.27 -27.29
CA LEU A 276 4.49 15.21 -26.50
C LEU A 276 4.77 13.97 -27.34
N ALA A 277 5.95 13.37 -27.20
CA ALA A 277 6.25 12.09 -27.83
C ALA A 277 5.33 10.98 -27.33
N ALA A 278 5.08 9.98 -28.18
CA ALA A 278 4.41 8.75 -27.77
C ALA A 278 5.37 7.90 -26.92
N LEU A 279 4.83 7.18 -25.93
CA LEU A 279 5.61 6.26 -25.12
C LEU A 279 5.69 4.87 -25.76
N GLU A 280 6.77 4.17 -25.44
CA GLU A 280 6.90 2.76 -25.77
C GLU A 280 6.17 1.93 -24.70
N HIS A 281 5.22 1.10 -25.15
CA HIS A 281 4.48 0.18 -24.28
C HIS A 281 4.86 -1.25 -24.64
N VAL A 282 5.62 -1.88 -23.74
CA VAL A 282 6.19 -3.22 -23.96
C VAL A 282 5.15 -4.32 -23.77
N LEU A 283 4.17 -4.11 -22.87
CA LEU A 283 3.09 -5.06 -22.60
C LEU A 283 1.76 -4.55 -23.17
N PRO A 284 0.89 -5.46 -23.64
CA PRO A 284 -0.47 -5.09 -24.04
C PRO A 284 -1.33 -4.86 -22.81
N THR A 285 -1.78 -3.62 -22.61
CA THR A 285 -2.74 -3.21 -21.57
C THR A 285 -3.74 -2.21 -22.15
N SER A 286 -4.91 -2.12 -21.55
CA SER A 286 -5.91 -1.11 -21.86
C SER A 286 -5.62 0.13 -21.02
N MET A 287 -5.27 1.22 -21.70
CA MET A 287 -4.91 2.49 -21.07
C MET A 287 -5.98 3.54 -21.37
N THR A 288 -6.26 4.43 -20.42
CA THR A 288 -7.13 5.59 -20.67
C THR A 288 -6.31 6.72 -21.30
N ASP A 289 -6.96 7.55 -22.13
CA ASP A 289 -6.29 8.70 -22.77
C ASP A 289 -5.73 9.67 -21.73
N GLU A 290 -6.44 9.85 -20.61
CA GLU A 290 -6.03 10.72 -19.50
C GLU A 290 -4.77 10.21 -18.78
N ALA A 291 -4.74 8.93 -18.40
CA ALA A 291 -3.57 8.35 -17.75
C ALA A 291 -2.37 8.33 -18.70
N GLU A 292 -2.58 8.01 -19.99
CA GLU A 292 -1.51 8.00 -20.98
C GLU A 292 -0.95 9.40 -21.24
N LEU A 293 -1.81 10.41 -21.32
CA LEU A 293 -1.38 11.80 -21.38
C LEU A 293 -0.52 12.17 -20.17
N CYS A 294 -0.94 11.79 -18.97
CA CYS A 294 -0.17 12.03 -17.73
C CYS A 294 1.19 11.33 -17.74
N ARG A 295 1.30 10.09 -18.26
CA ARG A 295 2.59 9.41 -18.43
C ARG A 295 3.49 10.16 -19.41
N ARG A 296 2.94 10.63 -20.54
CA ARG A 296 3.70 11.39 -21.54
C ARG A 296 4.23 12.70 -20.97
N ILE A 297 3.41 13.43 -20.20
CA ILE A 297 3.84 14.63 -19.46
C ILE A 297 4.95 14.29 -18.46
N LEU A 298 4.76 13.25 -17.64
CA LEU A 298 5.75 12.80 -16.66
C LEU A 298 7.10 12.51 -17.32
N MET A 299 7.09 11.76 -18.42
CA MET A 299 8.31 11.38 -19.09
C MET A 299 8.98 12.58 -19.77
N ALA A 300 8.22 13.43 -20.46
CA ALA A 300 8.79 14.63 -21.10
C ALA A 300 9.42 15.60 -20.08
N GLY A 301 8.77 15.80 -18.93
CA GLY A 301 9.19 16.80 -17.95
C GLY A 301 10.26 16.33 -16.97
N PHE A 302 10.32 15.03 -16.67
CA PHE A 302 11.04 14.56 -15.48
C PHE A 302 11.92 13.33 -15.70
N GLN A 303 11.88 12.66 -16.86
CA GLN A 303 12.70 11.48 -17.09
C GLN A 303 14.20 11.82 -17.09
N PRO A 304 15.07 10.92 -16.59
CA PRO A 304 16.50 11.04 -16.80
C PRO A 304 16.85 10.72 -18.26
N GLN A 305 18.01 11.21 -18.71
CA GLN A 305 18.55 10.83 -20.02
C GLN A 305 18.78 9.33 -20.13
N ARG A 306 18.16 8.70 -21.13
CA ARG A 306 18.16 7.23 -21.30
C ARG A 306 19.58 6.71 -21.55
N THR A 307 20.39 7.45 -22.31
CA THR A 307 21.79 7.07 -22.58
C THR A 307 22.63 7.06 -21.32
N LYS A 308 22.43 8.03 -20.41
CA LYS A 308 23.11 8.06 -19.11
C LYS A 308 22.73 6.86 -18.26
N VAL A 309 21.44 6.55 -18.14
CA VAL A 309 21.00 5.38 -17.35
C VAL A 309 21.58 4.09 -17.91
N ARG A 310 21.57 3.93 -19.25
CA ARG A 310 22.18 2.77 -19.92
C ARG A 310 23.69 2.68 -19.67
N ALA A 311 24.41 3.78 -19.84
CA ALA A 311 25.85 3.84 -19.59
C ALA A 311 26.20 3.49 -18.14
N HIS A 312 25.39 3.91 -17.15
CA HIS A 312 25.61 3.54 -15.75
C HIS A 312 25.42 2.03 -15.53
N ILE A 313 24.41 1.41 -16.15
CA ILE A 313 24.19 -0.04 -16.09
C ILE A 313 25.36 -0.79 -16.75
N GLU A 314 25.84 -0.32 -17.92
CA GLU A 314 26.92 -0.93 -18.69
C GLU A 314 28.30 -0.75 -18.05
N SER A 315 28.52 0.37 -17.35
CA SER A 315 29.77 0.67 -16.63
C SER A 315 30.05 -0.28 -15.46
N GLY A 316 29.04 -1.04 -15.03
CA GLY A 316 29.19 -2.01 -13.95
C GLY A 316 29.17 -1.41 -12.54
N ASP A 317 28.64 -0.19 -12.36
CA ASP A 317 28.40 0.36 -11.03
C ASP A 317 27.60 -0.63 -10.17
N SER A 318 28.18 -1.02 -9.03
CA SER A 318 27.65 -2.13 -8.22
C SER A 318 26.24 -1.88 -7.70
N ALA A 319 25.86 -0.63 -7.40
CA ALA A 319 24.56 -0.28 -6.86
C ALA A 319 23.51 -0.20 -7.97
N VAL A 320 23.82 0.47 -9.08
CA VAL A 320 22.91 0.61 -10.23
C VAL A 320 22.64 -0.75 -10.88
N LEU A 321 23.68 -1.58 -11.03
CA LEU A 321 23.53 -2.92 -11.59
C LEU A 321 22.73 -3.85 -10.68
N ALA A 322 22.90 -3.75 -9.36
CA ALA A 322 22.10 -4.50 -8.40
C ALA A 322 20.62 -4.11 -8.47
N LEU A 323 20.32 -2.80 -8.58
CA LEU A 323 18.97 -2.28 -8.74
C LEU A 323 18.31 -2.83 -10.01
N TYR A 324 18.99 -2.73 -11.16
CA TYR A 324 18.48 -3.24 -12.43
C TYR A 324 18.21 -4.75 -12.41
N ARG A 325 19.14 -5.53 -11.86
CA ARG A 325 18.96 -6.99 -11.70
C ARG A 325 17.80 -7.33 -10.77
N GLY A 326 17.61 -6.55 -9.70
CA GLY A 326 16.48 -6.68 -8.79
C GLY A 326 15.15 -6.45 -9.50
N PHE A 327 15.00 -5.33 -10.23
CA PHE A 327 13.80 -5.04 -11.02
C PHE A 327 13.52 -6.11 -12.08
N SER A 328 14.54 -6.56 -12.82
CA SER A 328 14.38 -7.62 -13.84
C SER A 328 13.89 -8.94 -13.22
N ARG A 329 14.42 -9.33 -12.04
CA ARG A 329 13.96 -10.52 -11.31
C ARG A 329 12.53 -10.36 -10.80
N PHE A 330 12.22 -9.21 -10.23
CA PHE A 330 10.89 -8.87 -9.76
C PHE A 330 9.87 -8.95 -10.90
N MET A 331 10.16 -8.36 -12.07
CA MET A 331 9.28 -8.43 -13.24
C MET A 331 9.16 -9.83 -13.82
N LEU A 332 10.22 -10.64 -13.75
CA LEU A 332 10.17 -12.03 -14.17
C LEU A 332 9.23 -12.88 -13.30
N GLU A 333 9.13 -12.56 -12.01
CA GLU A 333 8.16 -13.18 -11.10
C GLU A 333 6.74 -12.66 -11.37
N ASP A 334 6.53 -11.34 -11.42
CA ASP A 334 5.20 -10.74 -11.60
C ASP A 334 4.56 -11.14 -12.94
N LEU A 335 5.35 -11.16 -14.01
CA LEU A 335 4.88 -11.51 -15.33
C LEU A 335 4.93 -13.02 -15.60
N GLU A 336 5.28 -13.89 -14.65
CA GLU A 336 5.42 -15.33 -14.93
C GLU A 336 4.10 -15.97 -15.42
N LEU A 337 3.00 -15.58 -14.78
CA LEU A 337 1.66 -16.12 -15.05
C LEU A 337 0.75 -15.18 -15.84
N HIS A 338 1.29 -14.05 -16.32
CA HIS A 338 0.50 -13.09 -17.08
C HIS A 338 0.07 -13.70 -18.45
N PRO A 339 -1.18 -13.51 -18.93
CA PRO A 339 -1.68 -14.18 -20.13
C PRO A 339 -0.83 -13.98 -21.39
N PHE A 340 -0.21 -12.80 -21.53
CA PHE A 340 0.68 -12.48 -22.65
C PHE A 340 2.00 -13.27 -22.61
N THR A 341 2.55 -13.51 -21.43
CA THR A 341 3.90 -14.07 -21.21
C THR A 341 3.89 -15.56 -20.90
N GLN A 342 2.77 -16.10 -20.43
CA GLN A 342 2.62 -17.52 -20.05
C GLN A 342 2.93 -18.48 -21.21
N LYS A 343 2.68 -18.06 -22.46
CA LYS A 343 2.97 -18.83 -23.67
C LYS A 343 4.42 -18.67 -24.18
N MET A 344 5.21 -17.78 -23.57
CA MET A 344 6.58 -17.52 -23.99
C MET A 344 7.56 -18.51 -23.34
N SER A 345 8.68 -18.78 -24.02
CA SER A 345 9.77 -19.53 -23.39
C SER A 345 10.42 -18.71 -22.26
N ARG A 346 11.04 -19.39 -21.30
CA ARG A 346 11.68 -18.72 -20.15
C ARG A 346 12.74 -17.69 -20.57
N SER A 347 13.47 -17.95 -21.66
CA SER A 347 14.46 -17.00 -22.20
C SER A 347 13.79 -15.74 -22.77
N LYS A 348 12.65 -15.88 -23.45
CA LYS A 348 11.87 -14.73 -23.95
C LYS A 348 11.28 -13.91 -22.79
N GLN A 349 10.76 -14.56 -21.76
CA GLN A 349 10.28 -13.88 -20.55
C GLN A 349 11.39 -13.08 -19.86
N LYS A 350 12.60 -13.65 -19.72
CA LYS A 350 13.75 -12.95 -19.14
C LYS A 350 14.16 -11.70 -19.93
N LYS A 351 14.14 -11.80 -21.26
CA LYS A 351 14.42 -10.66 -22.14
C LYS A 351 13.37 -9.56 -21.95
N LEU A 352 12.09 -9.91 -22.07
CA LEU A 352 10.97 -8.98 -21.86
C LEU A 352 11.01 -8.32 -20.48
N SER A 353 11.24 -9.10 -19.41
CA SER A 353 11.31 -8.58 -18.04
C SER A 353 12.46 -7.59 -17.86
N SER A 354 13.54 -7.75 -18.62
CA SER A 354 14.69 -6.84 -18.59
C SER A 354 14.39 -5.54 -19.34
N GLU A 355 13.68 -5.62 -20.47
CA GLU A 355 13.19 -4.45 -21.23
C GLU A 355 12.21 -3.63 -20.37
N VAL A 356 11.21 -4.29 -19.77
CA VAL A 356 10.26 -3.67 -18.86
C VAL A 356 10.94 -3.06 -17.63
N ALA A 357 11.92 -3.76 -17.03
CA ALA A 357 12.67 -3.24 -15.88
C ALA A 357 13.41 -1.94 -16.20
N PHE A 358 13.92 -1.78 -17.42
CA PHE A 358 14.56 -0.54 -17.84
C PHE A 358 13.55 0.63 -17.88
N GLU A 359 12.37 0.42 -18.47
CA GLU A 359 11.30 1.43 -18.48
C GLU A 359 10.82 1.80 -17.07
N MET A 360 10.68 0.80 -16.20
CA MET A 360 10.31 1.05 -14.80
C MET A 360 11.34 1.91 -14.06
N ILE A 361 12.64 1.71 -14.29
CA ILE A 361 13.68 2.53 -13.67
C ILE A 361 13.57 3.99 -14.15
N LEU A 362 13.40 4.20 -15.45
CA LEU A 362 13.22 5.54 -16.02
C LEU A 362 12.00 6.24 -15.42
N ARG A 363 10.85 5.55 -15.38
CA ARG A 363 9.60 6.08 -14.84
C ARG A 363 9.65 6.32 -13.34
N ASN A 364 10.28 5.43 -12.57
CA ASN A 364 10.45 5.61 -11.14
C ASN A 364 11.35 6.82 -10.82
N GLN A 365 12.41 7.03 -11.61
CA GLN A 365 13.24 8.22 -11.48
C GLN A 365 12.46 9.48 -11.87
N ALA A 366 11.72 9.44 -12.98
CA ALA A 366 10.86 10.55 -13.42
C ALA A 366 9.83 10.93 -12.34
N TYR A 367 9.16 9.93 -11.78
CA TYR A 367 8.17 10.13 -10.73
C TYR A 367 8.80 10.63 -9.43
N SER A 368 9.97 10.12 -9.06
CA SER A 368 10.75 10.63 -7.92
C SER A 368 11.13 12.11 -8.10
N ASN A 369 11.49 12.52 -9.31
CA ASN A 369 11.83 13.89 -9.67
C ASN A 369 10.59 14.80 -9.60
N LEU A 370 9.44 14.36 -10.15
CA LEU A 370 8.16 15.06 -10.04
C LEU A 370 7.77 15.29 -8.58
N VAL A 371 7.75 14.22 -7.76
CA VAL A 371 7.39 14.31 -6.34
C VAL A 371 8.32 15.25 -5.58
N GLU A 372 9.61 15.29 -5.94
CA GLU A 372 10.58 16.20 -5.31
C GLU A 372 10.26 17.67 -5.60
N LEU A 373 9.86 18.00 -6.83
CA LEU A 373 9.49 19.36 -7.21
C LEU A 373 8.12 19.79 -6.69
N LEU A 374 7.13 18.89 -6.69
CA LEU A 374 5.79 19.21 -6.19
C LEU A 374 5.73 19.26 -4.67
N PHE A 375 6.54 18.45 -3.97
CA PHE A 375 6.49 18.33 -2.51
C PHE A 375 7.86 18.58 -1.85
N PRO A 376 8.51 19.74 -2.09
CA PRO A 376 9.90 19.98 -1.72
C PRO A 376 10.15 19.96 -0.21
N HIS A 377 9.12 20.20 0.61
CA HIS A 377 9.20 20.24 2.08
C HIS A 377 8.68 19.00 2.79
N HIS A 378 7.91 18.17 2.10
CA HIS A 378 7.32 16.98 2.72
C HIS A 378 8.41 16.01 3.17
N LEU A 379 8.14 15.29 4.24
CA LEU A 379 8.96 14.15 4.66
C LEU A 379 8.72 13.01 3.66
N ARG A 380 9.75 12.64 2.90
CA ARG A 380 9.62 11.60 1.86
C ARG A 380 9.75 10.21 2.46
N LEU A 381 8.63 9.51 2.52
CA LEU A 381 8.56 8.11 2.90
C LEU A 381 8.76 7.21 1.67
N SER A 382 9.11 5.96 1.89
CA SER A 382 9.35 4.98 0.81
C SER A 382 9.07 3.55 1.28
N ILE A 383 8.59 2.73 0.36
CA ILE A 383 8.43 1.27 0.54
C ILE A 383 9.65 0.47 0.08
N HIS A 384 10.67 1.16 -0.44
CA HIS A 384 11.97 0.56 -0.76
C HIS A 384 12.93 0.66 0.42
N ALA A 385 13.80 -0.33 0.54
CA ALA A 385 14.87 -0.29 1.54
C ALA A 385 15.90 0.78 1.14
N HIS A 386 15.86 1.95 1.80
CA HIS A 386 16.90 2.96 1.71
C HIS A 386 17.86 2.87 2.89
N ASN A 387 19.04 3.48 2.76
CA ASN A 387 19.98 3.66 3.86
C ASN A 387 19.52 4.70 4.89
N ASN A 388 18.33 5.29 4.73
CA ASN A 388 17.74 6.30 5.62
C ASN A 388 18.66 7.51 5.92
N ALA A 389 19.60 7.86 5.03
CA ALA A 389 20.41 9.08 5.16
C ALA A 389 19.66 10.37 4.76
N GLY A 390 18.44 10.24 4.23
CA GLY A 390 17.72 11.29 3.52
C GLY A 390 18.07 11.31 2.02
N PRO A 391 17.23 11.93 1.17
CA PRO A 391 15.96 12.57 1.51
C PRO A 391 14.80 11.60 1.70
N LYS A 392 14.95 10.32 1.30
CA LYS A 392 13.90 9.29 1.38
C LYS A 392 14.14 8.36 2.58
N PHE A 393 13.07 8.02 3.29
CA PHE A 393 13.11 7.14 4.46
C PHE A 393 12.23 5.91 4.24
N GLY A 394 12.84 4.72 4.34
CA GLY A 394 12.14 3.45 4.23
C GLY A 394 11.20 3.25 5.43
N ILE A 395 9.97 2.80 5.17
CA ILE A 395 8.98 2.52 6.21
C ILE A 395 8.49 1.08 6.18
N GLN A 396 8.17 0.55 7.36
CA GLN A 396 7.50 -0.74 7.52
C GLN A 396 5.98 -0.51 7.64
N LEU A 397 5.23 -1.07 6.69
CA LEU A 397 3.76 -0.97 6.66
C LEU A 397 3.08 -2.00 7.56
N PHE A 398 3.76 -3.08 7.90
CA PHE A 398 3.29 -4.07 8.86
C PHE A 398 3.95 -3.85 10.21
N ASP A 399 3.20 -4.07 11.28
CA ASP A 399 3.72 -3.92 12.63
C ASP A 399 4.56 -5.13 13.03
N PRO A 400 5.89 -5.00 13.22
CA PRO A 400 6.74 -6.15 13.56
C PRO A 400 6.41 -6.75 14.93
N ALA A 401 5.69 -6.04 15.80
CA ALA A 401 5.25 -6.57 17.09
C ALA A 401 4.05 -7.52 16.98
N SER A 402 3.22 -7.38 15.95
CA SER A 402 1.98 -8.17 15.79
C SER A 402 1.89 -8.96 14.48
N VAL A 403 2.71 -8.62 13.48
CA VAL A 403 2.69 -9.19 12.14
C VAL A 403 4.07 -9.73 11.79
N ARG A 404 4.12 -11.04 11.49
CA ARG A 404 5.33 -11.70 11.01
C ARG A 404 5.35 -11.73 9.49
N VAL A 405 6.40 -11.21 8.86
CA VAL A 405 6.59 -11.46 7.41
C VAL A 405 7.50 -12.67 7.22
N ALA A 406 7.04 -13.68 6.47
CA ALA A 406 7.77 -14.95 6.33
C ALA A 406 7.65 -15.55 4.92
N LYS A 407 8.70 -16.25 4.47
CA LYS A 407 8.69 -16.98 3.18
C LYS A 407 7.82 -18.24 3.26
N THR A 408 7.83 -18.88 4.42
CA THR A 408 7.09 -20.09 4.73
C THR A 408 6.21 -19.86 5.95
N LEU A 409 5.22 -20.73 6.14
CA LEU A 409 4.32 -20.68 7.30
C LEU A 409 4.89 -21.40 8.54
N ASP A 410 6.12 -21.90 8.44
CA ASP A 410 6.82 -22.58 9.54
C ASP A 410 7.02 -21.62 10.74
N PRO A 411 6.68 -22.03 11.98
CA PRO A 411 6.97 -21.27 13.20
C PRO A 411 8.41 -20.78 13.33
N ASP A 412 9.40 -21.47 12.77
CA ASP A 412 10.83 -21.16 12.90
C ASP A 412 11.43 -20.44 11.67
N SER A 413 10.62 -20.16 10.65
CA SER A 413 11.05 -19.46 9.43
C SER A 413 11.70 -18.10 9.70
N ALA A 414 12.85 -17.82 9.10
CA ALA A 414 13.47 -16.50 9.24
C ALA A 414 12.53 -15.39 8.73
N THR A 415 12.47 -14.27 9.47
CA THR A 415 11.69 -13.10 9.06
C THR A 415 12.18 -12.57 7.71
N MET A 416 11.24 -12.27 6.82
CA MET A 416 11.55 -11.62 5.55
C MET A 416 11.89 -10.15 5.76
N THR A 417 13.17 -9.81 5.63
CA THR A 417 13.66 -8.43 5.76
C THR A 417 13.51 -7.65 4.45
N THR A 418 13.84 -8.25 3.30
CA THR A 418 13.64 -7.65 1.97
C THR A 418 13.21 -8.68 0.93
N MET A 419 12.32 -8.30 -0.01
CA MET A 419 11.99 -9.08 -1.20
C MET A 419 12.91 -8.66 -2.36
N ASP A 420 13.59 -9.64 -2.95
CA ASP A 420 14.41 -9.49 -4.16
C ASP A 420 15.41 -8.33 -4.14
N LEU A 421 15.87 -7.94 -2.95
CA LEU A 421 16.76 -6.81 -2.69
C LEU A 421 16.15 -5.42 -2.94
N LEU A 422 14.83 -5.31 -3.20
CA LEU A 422 14.20 -4.08 -3.67
C LEU A 422 13.12 -3.52 -2.74
N HIS A 423 12.22 -4.38 -2.26
CA HIS A 423 11.03 -3.95 -1.52
C HIS A 423 11.07 -4.42 -0.08
N ILE A 424 10.69 -3.52 0.83
CA ILE A 424 10.14 -3.89 2.12
C ILE A 424 8.82 -4.63 1.83
N PRO A 425 8.44 -5.68 2.58
CA PRO A 425 7.20 -6.39 2.31
C PRO A 425 5.99 -5.45 2.20
N THR A 426 5.34 -5.41 1.03
CA THR A 426 4.17 -4.57 0.76
C THR A 426 2.89 -5.40 0.64
N PRO A 427 1.72 -4.82 0.95
CA PRO A 427 0.45 -5.55 0.90
C PRO A 427 0.03 -5.94 -0.52
N TRP A 428 0.41 -5.17 -1.55
CA TRP A 428 0.06 -5.46 -2.93
C TRP A 428 0.89 -6.56 -3.61
N HIS A 429 1.94 -7.05 -2.96
CA HIS A 429 2.73 -8.19 -3.43
C HIS A 429 2.57 -9.44 -2.57
N ASN A 430 1.70 -9.42 -1.56
CA ASN A 430 1.55 -10.47 -0.56
C ASN A 430 0.07 -10.64 -0.17
N CYS A 431 -0.19 -11.61 0.71
CA CYS A 431 -1.45 -11.78 1.40
C CYS A 431 -1.23 -11.94 2.90
N VAL A 432 -2.30 -11.75 3.67
CA VAL A 432 -2.34 -12.06 5.09
C VAL A 432 -2.85 -13.47 5.31
N VAL A 433 -2.17 -14.20 6.21
CA VAL A 433 -2.53 -15.53 6.70
C VAL A 433 -2.64 -15.47 8.22
N ARG A 434 -3.79 -15.81 8.77
CA ARG A 434 -4.00 -15.95 10.21
C ARG A 434 -3.80 -17.42 10.59
N LEU A 435 -2.92 -17.68 11.55
CA LEU A 435 -2.60 -18.99 12.12
C LEU A 435 -2.88 -18.96 13.62
N GLY A 436 -4.12 -19.27 14.01
CA GLY A 436 -4.60 -19.01 15.37
C GLY A 436 -4.45 -17.51 15.72
N ASP A 437 -3.70 -17.20 16.77
CA ASP A 437 -3.45 -15.82 17.20
C ASP A 437 -2.34 -15.11 16.41
N ARG A 438 -1.65 -15.83 15.50
CA ARG A 438 -0.51 -15.27 14.75
C ARG A 438 -1.00 -14.70 13.42
N VAL A 439 -0.51 -13.51 13.07
CA VAL A 439 -0.73 -12.90 11.75
C VAL A 439 0.57 -12.97 10.95
N VAL A 440 0.51 -13.60 9.78
CA VAL A 440 1.65 -13.80 8.89
C VAL A 440 1.38 -13.14 7.54
N VAL A 441 2.35 -12.39 7.02
CA VAL A 441 2.34 -11.87 5.64
C VAL A 441 3.27 -12.73 4.79
N THR A 442 2.73 -13.31 3.71
CA THR A 442 3.47 -14.19 2.80
C THR A 442 2.83 -14.18 1.40
N LYS A 443 3.35 -15.02 0.48
CA LYS A 443 2.75 -15.21 -0.86
C LYS A 443 1.49 -16.08 -0.75
N SER A 444 0.45 -15.75 -1.51
CA SER A 444 -0.78 -16.54 -1.52
C SER A 444 -0.58 -17.99 -1.97
N LYS A 445 0.42 -18.24 -2.84
CA LYS A 445 0.84 -19.60 -3.18
C LYS A 445 1.29 -20.40 -1.96
N THR A 446 2.04 -19.82 -1.03
CA THR A 446 2.49 -20.51 0.18
C THR A 446 1.30 -21.00 1.02
N ALA A 447 0.26 -20.16 1.17
CA ALA A 447 -0.97 -20.54 1.86
C ALA A 447 -1.74 -21.64 1.12
N ARG A 448 -1.92 -21.48 -0.21
CA ARG A 448 -2.63 -22.48 -1.04
C ARG A 448 -1.91 -23.82 -1.08
N ASP A 449 -0.59 -23.82 -1.18
CA ASP A 449 0.21 -25.06 -1.21
C ASP A 449 0.11 -25.79 0.13
N ALA A 450 0.12 -25.08 1.27
CA ALA A 450 -0.01 -25.68 2.61
C ALA A 450 -1.40 -26.32 2.83
N VAL A 451 -2.45 -25.72 2.27
CA VAL A 451 -3.80 -26.30 2.26
C VAL A 451 -3.86 -27.50 1.33
N ALA A 452 -3.33 -27.37 0.11
CA ALA A 452 -3.35 -28.45 -0.87
C ALA A 452 -2.53 -29.68 -0.44
N SER A 453 -1.46 -29.50 0.35
CA SER A 453 -0.66 -30.60 0.90
C SER A 453 -1.26 -31.22 2.17
N GLY A 454 -2.34 -30.65 2.72
CA GLY A 454 -2.92 -31.06 4.00
C GLY A 454 -2.06 -30.72 5.22
N THR A 455 -1.03 -29.88 5.05
CA THR A 455 -0.17 -29.43 6.16
C THR A 455 -0.92 -28.47 7.09
N LEU A 456 -1.82 -27.66 6.52
CA LEU A 456 -2.73 -26.78 7.25
C LEU A 456 -4.14 -26.94 6.70
N ALA A 457 -5.15 -26.84 7.55
CA ALA A 457 -6.55 -26.81 7.16
C ALA A 457 -7.08 -25.36 7.15
N GLY A 458 -8.15 -25.11 6.40
CA GLY A 458 -8.78 -23.80 6.26
C GLY A 458 -8.78 -23.24 4.83
N GLY A 459 -8.89 -21.92 4.70
CA GLY A 459 -9.02 -21.31 3.37
C GLY A 459 -9.08 -19.79 3.35
N LEU A 460 -9.34 -19.24 2.16
CA LEU A 460 -9.51 -17.80 1.96
C LEU A 460 -10.90 -17.39 2.47
N VAL A 461 -10.93 -16.45 3.41
CA VAL A 461 -12.14 -15.89 3.99
C VAL A 461 -12.28 -14.44 3.54
N GLN A 462 -13.50 -14.03 3.19
CA GLN A 462 -13.82 -12.64 2.88
C GLN A 462 -14.05 -11.86 4.18
N GLY A 463 -13.51 -10.64 4.27
CA GLY A 463 -13.77 -9.76 5.42
C GLY A 463 -15.26 -9.43 5.53
N GLY A 464 -15.90 -9.77 6.64
CA GLY A 464 -17.32 -9.50 6.88
C GLY A 464 -17.56 -8.16 7.57
N SER A 465 -18.68 -7.48 7.27
CA SER A 465 -19.17 -6.28 7.96
C SER A 465 -19.67 -6.53 9.40
N ARG A 466 -19.20 -7.56 10.10
CA ARG A 466 -19.72 -7.93 11.44
C ARG A 466 -18.78 -7.49 12.55
N SER A 467 -19.33 -6.66 13.43
CA SER A 467 -18.85 -6.29 14.75
C SER A 467 -18.65 -7.54 15.63
N GLY A 468 -17.39 -7.93 15.79
CA GLY A 468 -16.97 -8.97 16.73
C GLY A 468 -15.45 -9.01 16.75
N GLU A 469 -14.86 -8.31 17.73
CA GLU A 469 -13.47 -8.19 18.21
C GLU A 469 -12.24 -8.30 17.28
N TYR A 470 -12.34 -8.76 16.03
CA TYR A 470 -11.27 -8.72 15.01
C TYR A 470 -11.84 -8.50 13.59
N GLY A 471 -13.00 -7.85 13.48
CA GLY A 471 -13.72 -7.57 12.22
C GLY A 471 -13.19 -6.38 11.42
N GLY A 472 -11.89 -6.35 11.10
CA GLY A 472 -11.31 -5.34 10.20
C GLY A 472 -11.21 -5.86 8.76
N GLY A 473 -11.66 -5.06 7.80
CA GLY A 473 -11.99 -5.45 6.43
C GLY A 473 -10.87 -6.07 5.58
N GLY A 474 -11.30 -6.67 4.45
CA GLY A 474 -10.43 -7.28 3.44
C GLY A 474 -10.29 -8.80 3.57
N ALA A 475 -10.04 -9.49 2.45
CA ALA A 475 -9.87 -10.94 2.43
C ALA A 475 -8.54 -11.37 3.10
N CYS A 476 -8.53 -12.54 3.74
CA CYS A 476 -7.30 -13.16 4.25
C CYS A 476 -7.45 -14.68 4.32
N PHE A 477 -6.33 -15.40 4.38
CA PHE A 477 -6.37 -16.82 4.67
C PHE A 477 -6.52 -17.04 6.18
N GLU A 478 -7.47 -17.88 6.59
CA GLU A 478 -7.60 -18.37 7.96
C GLU A 478 -7.24 -19.85 7.97
N LEU A 479 -6.06 -20.16 8.54
CA LEU A 479 -5.47 -21.49 8.53
C LEU A 479 -5.20 -21.97 9.96
N HIS A 480 -5.20 -23.29 10.15
CA HIS A 480 -4.92 -23.93 11.44
C HIS A 480 -4.30 -25.31 11.25
N ASP A 481 -3.64 -25.82 12.30
CA ASP A 481 -3.12 -27.20 12.30
C ASP A 481 -4.31 -28.18 12.37
N PRO A 482 -4.44 -29.13 11.42
CA PRO A 482 -5.51 -30.12 11.43
C PRO A 482 -5.58 -30.92 12.74
N MET A 483 -4.43 -31.19 13.37
CA MET A 483 -4.34 -31.98 14.60
C MET A 483 -4.88 -31.23 15.82
N ILE A 484 -4.84 -29.89 15.82
CA ILE A 484 -5.46 -29.09 16.88
C ILE A 484 -6.97 -29.30 16.90
N LEU A 485 -7.61 -29.43 15.73
CA LEU A 485 -9.05 -29.63 15.64
C LEU A 485 -9.44 -31.02 16.16
N VAL A 486 -8.66 -32.05 15.79
CA VAL A 486 -8.84 -33.42 16.31
C VAL A 486 -8.68 -33.44 17.83
N ALA A 487 -7.63 -32.82 18.36
CA ALA A 487 -7.38 -32.77 19.80
C ALA A 487 -8.44 -31.95 20.56
N ALA A 488 -8.93 -30.83 19.99
CA ALA A 488 -9.98 -30.02 20.59
C ALA A 488 -11.34 -30.75 20.61
N CYS A 489 -11.69 -31.45 19.53
CA CYS A 489 -12.85 -32.33 19.48
C CYS A 489 -12.74 -33.47 20.51
N GLN A 490 -11.57 -34.11 20.61
CA GLN A 490 -11.33 -35.17 21.59
C GLN A 490 -11.45 -34.64 23.03
N ASN A 491 -10.82 -33.51 23.35
CA ASN A 491 -10.90 -32.89 24.67
C ASN A 491 -12.33 -32.47 25.04
N ALA A 492 -13.12 -32.00 24.07
CA ALA A 492 -14.53 -31.67 24.28
C ALA A 492 -15.37 -32.93 24.57
N CYS A 493 -15.12 -34.03 23.85
CA CYS A 493 -15.72 -35.33 24.12
C CYS A 493 -15.34 -35.85 25.51
N ASP A 494 -14.06 -35.77 25.88
CA ASP A 494 -13.55 -36.24 27.18
C ASP A 494 -14.11 -35.39 28.34
N ALA A 495 -14.22 -34.07 28.17
CA ALA A 495 -14.82 -33.17 29.17
C ALA A 495 -16.33 -33.41 29.34
N ALA A 496 -17.04 -33.79 28.28
CA ALA A 496 -18.44 -34.20 28.35
C ALA A 496 -18.61 -35.57 29.03
N ALA A 497 -17.72 -36.53 28.72
CA ALA A 497 -17.69 -37.84 29.39
C ALA A 497 -17.42 -37.70 30.90
N ALA A 498 -16.50 -36.81 31.30
CA ALA A 498 -16.21 -36.52 32.71
C ALA A 498 -17.39 -35.90 33.47
N ARG A 499 -18.36 -35.29 32.78
CA ARG A 499 -19.63 -34.78 33.35
C ARG A 499 -20.71 -35.86 33.50
N GLY A 500 -20.42 -37.12 33.17
CA GLY A 500 -21.34 -38.24 33.32
C GLY A 500 -22.45 -38.28 32.27
N GLU A 501 -22.24 -37.65 31.12
CA GLU A 501 -23.19 -37.63 30.00
C GLU A 501 -23.16 -38.98 29.26
N ALA A 502 -23.90 -39.96 29.79
CA ALA A 502 -23.93 -41.34 29.31
C ALA A 502 -24.72 -41.49 28.01
N LYS A 503 -24.04 -41.24 26.89
CA LYS A 503 -24.24 -41.78 25.52
C LYS A 503 -23.65 -40.76 24.57
N MET A 504 -22.40 -40.90 24.13
CA MET A 504 -21.93 -40.14 22.98
C MET A 504 -20.75 -40.78 22.24
N PRO A 505 -20.64 -40.48 20.93
CA PRO A 505 -19.79 -41.18 19.99
C PRO A 505 -18.32 -40.74 20.09
N THR A 506 -17.41 -41.68 19.87
CA THR A 506 -15.97 -41.42 19.73
C THR A 506 -15.72 -40.83 18.34
N VAL A 507 -15.04 -39.69 18.25
CA VAL A 507 -14.57 -39.17 16.95
C VAL A 507 -13.48 -40.11 16.46
N VAL A 508 -13.71 -40.82 15.35
CA VAL A 508 -12.74 -41.80 14.82
C VAL A 508 -11.97 -41.20 13.65
N GLU A 509 -12.60 -40.30 12.90
CA GLU A 509 -12.02 -39.77 11.66
C GLU A 509 -12.59 -38.38 11.36
N VAL A 510 -11.73 -37.44 10.94
CA VAL A 510 -12.17 -36.17 10.35
C VAL A 510 -11.89 -36.27 8.87
N VAL A 511 -12.94 -36.26 8.04
CA VAL A 511 -12.81 -36.35 6.58
C VAL A 511 -13.12 -34.98 6.00
N GLU A 512 -12.14 -34.36 5.36
CA GLU A 512 -12.34 -33.07 4.68
C GLU A 512 -12.92 -33.28 3.28
N THR A 513 -14.12 -32.73 3.07
CA THR A 513 -14.68 -32.40 1.76
C THR A 513 -14.81 -30.87 1.65
N THR A 514 -15.58 -30.33 0.70
CA THR A 514 -15.87 -28.88 0.62
C THR A 514 -16.46 -28.28 1.92
N GLU A 515 -16.93 -29.13 2.84
CA GLU A 515 -17.21 -28.81 4.25
C GLU A 515 -16.49 -29.83 5.15
N THR A 516 -15.87 -29.39 6.25
CA THR A 516 -15.22 -30.26 7.25
C THR A 516 -16.27 -31.18 7.88
N THR A 517 -16.17 -32.49 7.62
CA THR A 517 -17.09 -33.50 8.18
C THR A 517 -16.38 -34.28 9.27
N VAL A 518 -16.88 -34.20 10.49
CA VAL A 518 -16.38 -34.99 11.63
C VAL A 518 -17.17 -36.29 11.69
N ILE A 519 -16.50 -37.42 11.52
CA ILE A 519 -17.10 -38.76 11.60
C ILE A 519 -16.92 -39.28 13.02
N CYS A 520 -18.05 -39.45 13.72
CA CYS A 520 -18.09 -40.03 15.04
C CYS A 520 -18.69 -41.44 14.97
N HIS A 521 -18.03 -42.44 15.55
CA HIS A 521 -18.62 -43.77 15.76
C HIS A 521 -19.21 -43.87 17.16
N GLN A 522 -20.44 -44.38 17.23
CA GLN A 522 -21.07 -44.72 18.49
C GLN A 522 -20.43 -46.01 19.03
N VAL A 523 -19.80 -45.94 20.21
CA VAL A 523 -19.33 -47.14 20.91
C VAL A 523 -20.51 -47.67 21.72
N ASP A 524 -21.25 -48.62 21.14
CA ASP A 524 -22.23 -49.38 21.90
C ASP A 524 -21.49 -50.38 22.79
N GLY A 525 -21.44 -50.07 24.09
CA GLY A 525 -20.92 -50.95 25.13
C GLY A 525 -21.84 -52.13 25.39
N SER A 526 -21.93 -53.06 24.44
CA SER A 526 -22.47 -54.40 24.68
C SER A 526 -21.94 -55.39 23.66
N ASN A 527 -21.16 -56.37 24.14
CA ASN A 527 -20.89 -57.61 23.40
C ASN A 527 -22.21 -58.29 23.03
N SER A 528 -22.60 -58.20 21.76
CA SER A 528 -23.52 -59.16 21.15
C SER A 528 -23.31 -59.18 19.64
N GLU A 529 -23.06 -60.38 19.12
CA GLU A 529 -22.91 -60.70 17.71
C GLU A 529 -24.12 -60.25 16.88
N GLY A 530 -23.85 -59.72 15.68
CA GLY A 530 -24.81 -59.64 14.58
C GLY A 530 -25.68 -58.37 14.53
N GLY A 531 -25.23 -57.34 13.82
CA GLY A 531 -26.08 -56.24 13.38
C GLY A 531 -25.30 -55.12 12.70
N SER A 532 -25.66 -54.79 11.45
CA SER A 532 -25.09 -53.65 10.71
C SER A 532 -25.48 -52.33 11.40
N SER A 533 -24.53 -51.67 12.06
CA SER A 533 -24.73 -50.33 12.64
C SER A 533 -24.57 -49.25 11.56
N GLY A 534 -25.67 -48.60 11.18
CA GLY A 534 -25.63 -47.39 10.35
C GLY A 534 -25.06 -46.21 11.14
N GLY A 535 -23.98 -45.61 10.65
CA GLY A 535 -23.41 -44.39 11.22
C GLY A 535 -24.35 -43.20 11.02
N GLN A 536 -24.59 -42.42 12.07
CA GLN A 536 -25.25 -41.11 11.95
C GLN A 536 -24.21 -40.04 11.57
N PHE A 537 -24.46 -39.37 10.44
CA PHE A 537 -23.62 -38.29 9.93
C PHE A 537 -24.14 -36.94 10.45
N ALA A 538 -23.32 -36.19 11.18
CA ALA A 538 -23.61 -34.80 11.52
C ALA A 538 -22.88 -33.87 10.54
N LYS A 539 -23.63 -33.21 9.65
CA LYS A 539 -23.11 -32.12 8.78
C LYS A 539 -23.07 -30.82 9.57
N VAL A 540 -21.93 -30.14 9.61
CA VAL A 540 -21.79 -28.82 10.24
C VAL A 540 -21.20 -27.84 9.22
N GLY A 541 -21.99 -26.83 8.84
CA GLY A 541 -21.54 -25.74 7.98
C GLY A 541 -20.65 -24.74 8.72
N SER A 542 -19.68 -24.18 8.01
CA SER A 542 -18.52 -23.40 8.50
C SER A 542 -18.79 -22.06 9.19
N SER A 543 -20.04 -21.73 9.53
CA SER A 543 -20.34 -20.45 10.21
C SER A 543 -20.78 -20.70 11.66
N THR A 544 -19.97 -20.18 12.59
CA THR A 544 -20.21 -20.04 14.05
C THR A 544 -19.75 -21.17 14.98
N TRP A 545 -18.43 -21.37 15.08
CA TRP A 545 -17.80 -22.21 16.12
C TRP A 545 -18.11 -21.73 17.56
N LEU A 546 -18.24 -20.41 17.79
CA LEU A 546 -18.68 -19.83 19.07
C LEU A 546 -20.17 -20.09 19.38
N SER A 547 -21.04 -20.17 18.36
CA SER A 547 -22.44 -20.51 18.58
C SER A 547 -22.64 -22.01 18.80
N TRP A 548 -21.73 -22.86 18.30
CA TRP A 548 -21.75 -24.31 18.56
C TRP A 548 -21.38 -24.63 20.02
N LEU A 549 -20.38 -23.95 20.60
CA LEU A 549 -20.06 -24.03 22.03
C LEU A 549 -21.21 -23.52 22.94
N GLN A 550 -21.95 -22.48 22.53
CA GLN A 550 -23.14 -22.00 23.25
C GLN A 550 -24.40 -22.85 22.99
N ARG A 551 -24.50 -23.55 21.86
CA ARG A 551 -25.62 -24.45 21.53
C ARG A 551 -25.50 -25.82 22.17
N LEU A 552 -24.30 -26.32 22.42
CA LEU A 552 -24.06 -27.56 23.15
C LEU A 552 -24.57 -27.51 24.60
N THR A 553 -24.52 -26.36 25.25
CA THR A 553 -25.08 -26.18 26.61
C THR A 553 -26.59 -25.99 26.61
N SER A 554 -27.22 -25.62 25.49
CA SER A 554 -28.64 -25.28 25.40
C SER A 554 -29.51 -26.33 24.70
N TRP A 555 -28.93 -27.26 23.91
CA TRP A 555 -29.67 -28.38 23.30
C TRP A 555 -30.13 -29.46 24.28
N TRP A 556 -29.59 -29.47 25.51
CA TRP A 556 -29.96 -30.44 26.55
C TRP A 556 -30.98 -29.95 27.58
N VAL A 557 -31.40 -28.68 27.53
CA VAL A 557 -32.42 -28.13 28.45
C VAL A 557 -33.85 -28.39 27.95
N TRP A 558 -34.05 -28.78 26.69
CA TRP A 558 -35.37 -29.03 26.11
C TRP A 558 -35.71 -30.51 25.87
N SER A 559 -35.13 -31.44 26.64
CA SER A 559 -35.57 -32.85 26.64
C SER A 559 -35.92 -33.40 28.04
N ARG A 560 -35.98 -32.56 29.09
CA ARG A 560 -36.29 -32.99 30.47
C ARG A 560 -37.71 -32.69 30.97
N SER A 561 -38.64 -32.30 30.11
CA SER A 561 -40.06 -32.18 30.50
C SER A 561 -40.95 -32.91 29.52
N SER A 562 -41.11 -34.23 29.72
CA SER A 562 -42.38 -34.97 29.64
C SER A 562 -42.12 -36.47 29.44
N ALA A 563 -41.76 -37.15 30.52
CA ALA A 563 -41.97 -38.59 30.63
C ALA A 563 -42.11 -38.97 32.12
N HIS A 564 -43.23 -38.57 32.74
CA HIS A 564 -43.81 -39.24 33.90
C HIS A 564 -45.34 -39.06 33.86
N ALA A 565 -46.04 -40.19 33.72
CA ALA A 565 -47.36 -40.53 34.25
C ALA A 565 -48.28 -41.17 33.20
N MET A 566 -48.35 -42.51 33.27
CA MET A 566 -49.49 -43.29 32.78
C MET A 566 -50.76 -42.90 33.54
N SER A 567 -51.88 -42.76 32.83
CA SER A 567 -53.15 -43.50 33.05
C SER A 567 -54.36 -42.70 32.54
N GLY A 568 -55.26 -43.38 31.82
CA GLY A 568 -56.65 -42.91 31.62
C GLY A 568 -57.03 -42.52 30.18
N ASN A 569 -57.44 -43.50 29.38
CA ASN A 569 -58.52 -43.32 28.38
C ASN A 569 -59.84 -43.13 29.18
N PRO A 570 -60.91 -42.41 28.73
CA PRO A 570 -61.55 -42.57 27.41
C PRO A 570 -62.13 -41.29 26.75
N TYR A 571 -62.67 -41.49 25.55
CA TYR A 571 -63.67 -40.68 24.79
C TYR A 571 -63.20 -39.83 23.59
N HIS A 572 -63.40 -40.42 22.41
CA HIS A 572 -63.95 -39.76 21.21
C HIS A 572 -65.41 -39.26 21.49
N PRO A 573 -66.06 -38.35 20.71
CA PRO A 573 -65.86 -38.14 19.28
C PRO A 573 -65.99 -36.70 18.72
N GLN A 574 -65.73 -36.58 17.42
CA GLN A 574 -66.48 -35.80 16.41
C GLN A 574 -66.08 -34.35 16.02
N HIS A 575 -65.89 -34.26 14.69
CA HIS A 575 -66.43 -33.28 13.73
C HIS A 575 -65.54 -32.17 13.14
N LYS A 576 -65.35 -32.30 11.80
CA LYS A 576 -65.49 -31.28 10.72
C LYS A 576 -64.54 -30.06 10.80
N SER A 577 -64.02 -29.47 9.72
CA SER A 577 -64.17 -29.59 8.26
C SER A 577 -63.32 -28.46 7.65
N GLN A 578 -62.73 -28.67 6.45
CA GLN A 578 -62.48 -27.68 5.38
C GLN A 578 -61.61 -26.44 5.72
N GLY A 579 -60.80 -25.83 4.84
CA GLY A 579 -60.51 -25.92 3.41
C GLY A 579 -59.15 -25.21 3.18
N LEU A 580 -58.36 -25.61 2.18
CA LEU A 580 -58.31 -25.10 0.80
C LEU A 580 -57.80 -23.66 0.63
N GLY A 581 -56.77 -23.56 -0.22
CA GLY A 581 -56.42 -22.41 -1.06
C GLY A 581 -55.19 -21.64 -0.58
N ALA A 582 -54.14 -21.42 -1.37
CA ALA A 582 -53.79 -21.83 -2.73
C ALA A 582 -52.26 -21.76 -2.84
#